data_AF-A0A7X8WEF3-F1
#
_entry.id   AF-A0A7X8WEF3-F1
#
_cell.length_a   1.000
_cell.length_b   1.000
_cell.length_c   1.000
_cell.angle_alpha   90.00
_cell.angle_beta   90.00
_cell.angle_gamma   90.00
#
_symmetry.space_group_name_H-M   'P 1'
#
loop_
_entity.id
_entity.type
_entity.pdbx_description
1 polymer ?
#
loop_
_entity_poly.entity_id
_entity_poly.type
_entity_poly.pdbx_seq_one_letter_code
_entity_poly.pdbx_strand_id
1 'polypeptide(L)'
;MAILAVGSRVSKDEVGISFFFFNELIGSLIGLGGVSGIDRPTFQLFDRRERILYSVSETMNGSVSAYRIDDELNADLLFSVPCGGDLPCHLSLCPYGELIGVSNCGSGEFTLLSTRGERKFTEHFEGVGRKESRIRSSLWSPDCSRLYVADLGLDRIVRYAYDGGGKAVIDLPEGTGPGHMAFGKDGLLYVVAERSGEVLVYRDGILQQRIGTVPAMYDGENTACVNSNNIERDIPAKRDKYFA
;
A
#
# COMPACT_ATOMS: atom_id res chain seq x y z
N MET A 1 -20.45 -6.58 11.48
CA MET A 1 -20.00 -7.93 11.05
C MET A 1 -19.03 -7.72 9.92
N ALA A 2 -17.78 -8.15 10.08
CA ALA A 2 -16.71 -7.85 9.14
C ALA A 2 -16.00 -9.13 8.70
N ILE A 3 -15.79 -9.24 7.39
CA ILE A 3 -14.86 -10.22 6.81
C ILE A 3 -13.53 -9.51 6.58
N LEU A 4 -12.44 -10.15 6.98
CA LEU A 4 -11.08 -9.70 6.75
C LEU A 4 -10.43 -10.56 5.67
N ALA A 5 -9.78 -9.91 4.70
CA ALA A 5 -8.85 -10.55 3.79
C ALA A 5 -7.43 -10.18 4.24
N VAL A 6 -6.61 -11.18 4.53
CA VAL A 6 -5.29 -11.00 5.12
C VAL A 6 -4.24 -11.61 4.20
N GLY A 7 -3.35 -10.75 3.69
CA GLY A 7 -2.18 -11.14 2.92
C GLY A 7 -1.04 -11.70 3.77
N SER A 8 -0.05 -12.27 3.09
CA SER A 8 1.13 -12.85 3.73
C SER A 8 2.34 -12.83 2.78
N ARG A 9 3.49 -13.32 3.26
CA ARG A 9 4.75 -13.41 2.51
C ARG A 9 5.12 -14.86 2.14
N VAL A 10 4.14 -15.77 2.14
CA VAL A 10 4.35 -17.18 1.79
C VAL A 10 4.51 -17.36 0.28
N SER A 11 5.03 -18.52 -0.13
CA SER A 11 5.12 -18.87 -1.54
C SER A 11 3.74 -19.18 -2.13
N LYS A 12 3.64 -19.23 -3.46
CA LYS A 12 2.40 -19.57 -4.17
C LYS A 12 1.81 -20.95 -3.84
N ASP A 13 2.61 -21.84 -3.26
CA ASP A 13 2.20 -23.22 -2.93
C ASP A 13 1.41 -23.28 -1.61
N GLU A 14 1.41 -22.19 -0.83
CA GLU A 14 0.68 -22.04 0.42
C GLU A 14 -0.57 -21.16 0.22
N VAL A 15 -1.46 -21.17 1.22
CA VAL A 15 -2.59 -20.23 1.27
C VAL A 15 -2.06 -18.84 1.63
N GLY A 16 -1.85 -18.01 0.61
CA GLY A 16 -1.24 -16.70 0.76
C GLY A 16 -2.21 -15.59 1.17
N ILE A 17 -3.46 -15.66 0.73
CA ILE A 17 -4.54 -14.75 1.16
C ILE A 17 -5.50 -15.56 2.02
N SER A 18 -5.70 -15.16 3.27
CA SER A 18 -6.61 -15.84 4.20
C SER A 18 -7.84 -14.99 4.49
N PHE A 19 -9.00 -15.62 4.55
CA PHE A 19 -10.25 -14.98 4.96
C PHE A 19 -10.61 -15.32 6.40
N PHE A 20 -11.03 -14.30 7.15
CA PHE A 20 -11.49 -14.46 8.51
C PHE A 20 -12.82 -13.75 8.74
N PHE A 21 -13.69 -14.38 9.51
CA PHE A 21 -14.77 -13.67 10.19
C PHE A 21 -14.19 -12.98 11.43
N PHE A 22 -14.41 -11.67 11.56
CA PHE A 22 -14.06 -10.92 12.75
C PHE A 22 -15.30 -10.57 13.56
N ASN A 23 -15.35 -11.11 14.79
CA ASN A 23 -16.37 -10.74 15.76
C ASN A 23 -15.91 -9.53 16.57
N GLU A 24 -16.33 -8.35 16.14
CA GLU A 24 -16.00 -7.08 16.80
C GLU A 24 -16.45 -6.98 18.28
N LEU A 25 -17.48 -7.74 18.69
CA LEU A 25 -18.00 -7.68 20.06
C LEU A 25 -17.07 -8.37 21.07
N ILE A 26 -16.41 -9.44 20.65
CA ILE A 26 -15.56 -10.26 21.54
C ILE A 26 -14.10 -10.32 21.08
N GLY A 27 -13.75 -9.67 19.98
CA GLY A 27 -12.40 -9.62 19.44
C GLY A 27 -11.87 -10.95 18.91
N SER A 28 -12.74 -11.85 18.44
CA SER A 28 -12.34 -13.17 17.93
C SER A 28 -12.25 -13.24 16.41
N LEU A 29 -11.35 -14.10 15.91
CA LEU A 29 -11.18 -14.42 14.49
C LEU A 29 -11.51 -15.88 14.25
N ILE A 30 -12.32 -16.15 13.22
CA ILE A 30 -12.63 -17.51 12.76
C ILE A 30 -12.16 -17.62 11.32
N GLY A 31 -11.28 -18.58 11.02
CA GLY A 31 -10.79 -18.82 9.67
C GLY A 31 -11.90 -19.37 8.77
N LEU A 32 -12.01 -18.82 7.57
CA LEU A 32 -13.03 -19.16 6.57
C LEU A 32 -12.45 -19.81 5.30
N GLY A 33 -11.12 -19.95 5.23
CA GLY A 33 -10.42 -20.45 4.05
C GLY A 33 -9.49 -19.39 3.46
N GLY A 34 -9.15 -19.53 2.19
CA GLY A 34 -8.24 -18.60 1.52
C GLY A 34 -7.87 -18.99 0.10
N VAL A 35 -6.95 -18.23 -0.47
CA VAL A 35 -6.48 -18.31 -1.85
C VAL A 35 -4.99 -18.65 -1.86
N SER A 36 -4.63 -19.69 -2.60
CA SER A 36 -3.25 -20.04 -2.97
C SER A 36 -2.97 -19.66 -4.43
N GLY A 37 -1.75 -19.93 -4.92
CA GLY A 37 -1.38 -19.67 -6.32
C GLY A 37 -0.89 -18.25 -6.59
N ILE A 38 -0.74 -17.42 -5.56
CA ILE A 38 -0.13 -16.09 -5.64
C ILE A 38 1.08 -16.03 -4.70
N ASP A 39 2.20 -15.55 -5.21
CA ASP A 39 3.45 -15.46 -4.44
C ASP A 39 3.48 -14.15 -3.65
N ARG A 40 3.79 -14.24 -2.35
CA ARG A 40 3.92 -13.08 -1.44
C ARG A 40 2.80 -12.03 -1.62
N PRO A 41 1.52 -12.41 -1.40
CA PRO A 41 0.42 -11.47 -1.50
C PRO A 41 0.39 -10.49 -0.33
N THR A 42 1.19 -9.43 -0.36
CA THR A 42 1.43 -8.58 0.81
C THR A 42 0.47 -7.40 0.96
N PHE A 43 -0.30 -7.07 -0.07
CA PHE A 43 -1.27 -5.98 -0.03
C PHE A 43 -2.55 -6.33 -0.79
N GLN A 44 -3.69 -6.09 -0.14
CA GLN A 44 -5.02 -6.38 -0.68
C GLN A 44 -5.84 -5.10 -0.78
N LEU A 45 -6.62 -5.00 -1.84
CA LEU A 45 -7.55 -3.91 -2.08
C LEU A 45 -8.89 -4.49 -2.55
N PHE A 46 -9.94 -4.27 -1.77
CA PHE A 46 -11.26 -4.82 -2.06
C PHE A 46 -12.19 -3.75 -2.64
N ASP A 47 -12.61 -3.94 -3.89
CA ASP A 47 -13.71 -3.20 -4.48
C ASP A 47 -15.04 -3.83 -4.07
N ARG A 48 -15.74 -3.18 -3.13
CA ARG A 48 -17.04 -3.65 -2.63
C ARG A 48 -18.15 -3.57 -3.67
N ARG A 49 -18.04 -2.69 -4.67
CA ARG A 49 -19.11 -2.47 -5.67
C ARG A 49 -19.18 -3.65 -6.62
N GLU A 50 -18.01 -4.07 -7.11
CA GLU A 50 -17.88 -5.18 -8.07
C GLU A 50 -17.56 -6.52 -7.40
N ARG A 51 -17.33 -6.51 -6.07
CA ARG A 51 -16.88 -7.66 -5.26
C ARG A 51 -15.58 -8.27 -5.79
N ILE A 52 -14.62 -7.41 -6.11
CA ILE A 52 -13.31 -7.83 -6.62
C ILE A 52 -12.25 -7.56 -5.56
N LEU A 53 -11.47 -8.60 -5.24
CA LEU A 53 -10.26 -8.50 -4.45
C LEU A 53 -9.06 -8.39 -5.37
N TYR A 54 -8.37 -7.26 -5.32
CA TYR A 54 -7.07 -7.08 -5.95
C TYR A 54 -5.97 -7.41 -4.95
N SER A 55 -4.91 -8.08 -5.41
CA SER A 55 -3.72 -8.34 -4.60
C SER A 55 -2.47 -8.14 -5.42
N VAL A 56 -1.45 -7.54 -4.81
CA VAL A 56 -0.09 -7.56 -5.35
C VAL A 56 0.51 -8.95 -5.16
N SER A 57 1.50 -9.29 -5.99
CA SER A 57 2.51 -10.29 -5.72
C SER A 57 3.85 -9.57 -5.56
N GLU A 58 4.34 -9.44 -4.32
CA GLU A 58 5.53 -8.65 -4.00
C GLU A 58 6.82 -9.42 -4.30
N THR A 59 7.12 -9.53 -5.59
CA THR A 59 8.31 -10.18 -6.14
C THR A 59 9.00 -9.28 -7.18
N MET A 60 10.23 -9.63 -7.57
CA MET A 60 10.86 -9.05 -8.75
C MET A 60 10.03 -9.41 -9.98
N ASN A 61 9.72 -8.44 -10.84
CA ASN A 61 8.73 -8.54 -11.91
C ASN A 61 7.35 -9.02 -11.41
N GLY A 62 6.93 -8.51 -10.25
CA GLY A 62 5.67 -8.89 -9.61
C GLY A 62 4.43 -8.60 -10.44
N SER A 63 3.28 -9.05 -9.93
CA SER A 63 2.00 -8.93 -10.62
C SER A 63 0.93 -8.29 -9.75
N VAL A 64 -0.17 -7.91 -10.41
CA VAL A 64 -1.45 -7.60 -9.76
C VAL A 64 -2.45 -8.63 -10.24
N SER A 65 -3.04 -9.35 -9.29
CA SER A 65 -4.11 -10.32 -9.52
C SER A 65 -5.44 -9.77 -9.07
N ALA A 66 -6.51 -10.09 -9.79
CA ALA A 66 -7.88 -9.75 -9.44
C ALA A 66 -8.70 -11.03 -9.27
N TYR A 67 -9.43 -11.12 -8.16
CA TYR A 67 -10.29 -12.26 -7.83
C TYR A 67 -11.71 -11.77 -7.61
N ARG A 68 -12.70 -12.41 -8.24
CA ARG A 68 -14.10 -12.18 -7.90
C ARG A 68 -14.45 -13.02 -6.68
N ILE A 69 -15.02 -12.36 -5.66
CA ILE A 69 -15.36 -13.00 -4.39
C ILE A 69 -16.88 -13.17 -4.31
N ASP A 70 -17.34 -14.42 -4.27
CA ASP A 70 -18.76 -14.75 -4.08
C ASP A 70 -19.18 -14.70 -2.60
N ASP A 71 -20.42 -15.08 -2.29
CA ASP A 71 -20.98 -15.03 -0.92
C ASP A 71 -20.40 -16.10 0.00
N GLU A 72 -19.83 -17.16 -0.58
CA GLU A 72 -19.18 -18.28 0.10
C GLU A 72 -17.67 -18.07 0.25
N LEU A 73 -17.16 -16.90 -0.20
CA LEU A 73 -15.75 -16.52 -0.22
C LEU A 73 -14.89 -17.35 -1.18
N ASN A 74 -15.49 -17.98 -2.19
CA ASN A 74 -14.73 -18.53 -3.31
C ASN A 74 -14.13 -17.37 -4.13
N ALA A 75 -12.90 -17.57 -4.60
CA ALA A 75 -12.12 -16.55 -5.28
C ALA A 75 -11.81 -16.98 -6.72
N ASP A 76 -12.60 -16.48 -7.67
CA ASP A 76 -12.37 -16.74 -9.08
C ASP A 76 -11.33 -15.78 -9.65
N LEU A 77 -10.18 -16.29 -10.10
CA LEU A 77 -9.16 -15.48 -10.74
C LEU A 77 -9.69 -14.89 -12.06
N LEU A 78 -9.77 -13.56 -12.12
CA LEU A 78 -10.18 -12.83 -13.32
C LEU A 78 -9.00 -12.55 -14.24
N PHE A 79 -7.90 -12.10 -13.67
CA PHE A 79 -6.63 -11.89 -14.37
C PHE A 79 -5.47 -11.84 -13.39
N SER A 80 -4.26 -12.05 -13.91
CA SER A 80 -3.01 -11.67 -13.28
C SER A 80 -2.14 -11.02 -14.33
N VAL A 81 -1.71 -9.77 -14.07
CA VAL A 81 -0.98 -8.95 -15.04
C VAL A 81 0.30 -8.37 -14.42
N PRO A 82 1.36 -8.13 -15.21
CA PRO A 82 2.59 -7.52 -14.69
C PRO A 82 2.33 -6.14 -14.05
N CYS A 83 2.89 -5.90 -12.86
CA CYS A 83 2.70 -4.66 -12.10
C CYS A 83 3.35 -3.42 -12.76
N GLY A 84 4.23 -3.63 -13.75
CA GLY A 84 4.93 -2.55 -14.45
C GLY A 84 6.14 -2.00 -13.69
N GLY A 85 6.73 -2.81 -12.81
CA GLY A 85 7.96 -2.55 -12.06
C GLY A 85 8.34 -3.79 -11.26
N ASP A 86 9.02 -3.58 -10.13
CA ASP A 86 9.48 -4.59 -9.20
C ASP A 86 8.99 -4.32 -7.77
N LEU A 87 8.76 -5.40 -7.03
CA LEU A 87 8.32 -5.38 -5.63
C LEU A 87 7.10 -4.45 -5.43
N PRO A 88 5.98 -4.70 -6.13
CA PRO A 88 4.75 -3.95 -5.91
C PRO A 88 4.30 -4.13 -4.47
N CYS A 89 4.07 -3.01 -3.76
CA CYS A 89 3.84 -3.04 -2.31
C CYS A 89 2.53 -2.40 -1.87
N HIS A 90 1.81 -1.72 -2.77
CA HIS A 90 0.57 -1.01 -2.46
C HIS A 90 -0.32 -0.85 -3.69
N LEU A 91 -1.64 -0.88 -3.46
CA LEU A 91 -2.68 -0.62 -4.45
C LEU A 91 -3.62 0.49 -3.98
N SER A 92 -4.09 1.32 -4.91
CA SER A 92 -5.15 2.30 -4.66
C SER A 92 -6.21 2.26 -5.75
N LEU A 93 -7.49 2.40 -5.41
CA LEU A 93 -8.61 2.41 -6.37
C LEU A 93 -9.22 3.81 -6.41
N CYS A 94 -9.46 4.37 -7.60
CA CYS A 94 -10.23 5.62 -7.69
C CYS A 94 -11.69 5.35 -7.25
N PRO A 95 -12.23 6.13 -6.28
CA PRO A 95 -13.63 6.02 -5.83
C PRO A 95 -14.71 5.94 -6.92
N TYR A 96 -14.57 6.69 -8.01
CA TYR A 96 -15.55 6.69 -9.11
C TYR A 96 -15.37 5.54 -10.10
N GLY A 97 -14.27 4.80 -9.98
CA GLY A 97 -14.07 3.49 -10.58
C GLY A 97 -13.58 3.57 -12.01
N GLU A 98 -12.37 3.04 -12.23
CA GLU A 98 -11.87 2.41 -13.47
C GLU A 98 -10.35 2.22 -13.42
N LEU A 99 -9.65 2.92 -12.53
CA LEU A 99 -8.20 2.87 -12.42
C LEU A 99 -7.73 2.38 -11.05
N ILE A 100 -6.70 1.55 -11.10
CA ILE A 100 -5.94 1.03 -9.96
C ILE A 100 -4.53 1.58 -10.05
N GLY A 101 -4.10 2.32 -9.03
CA GLY A 101 -2.71 2.73 -8.85
C GLY A 101 -1.89 1.62 -8.22
N VAL A 102 -0.71 1.36 -8.78
CA VAL A 102 0.23 0.33 -8.34
C VAL A 102 1.55 1.02 -7.98
N SER A 103 2.00 0.82 -6.74
CA SER A 103 3.22 1.41 -6.21
C SER A 103 4.35 0.38 -6.19
N ASN A 104 5.35 0.56 -7.06
CA ASN A 104 6.48 -0.37 -7.22
C ASN A 104 7.70 0.18 -6.45
N CYS A 105 7.91 -0.33 -5.24
CA CYS A 105 8.93 0.21 -4.34
C CYS A 105 10.34 -0.25 -4.71
N GLY A 106 10.46 -1.41 -5.38
CA GLY A 106 11.75 -1.99 -5.75
C GLY A 106 12.48 -1.27 -6.88
N SER A 107 11.74 -0.59 -7.75
CA SER A 107 12.27 -0.03 -9.00
C SER A 107 11.89 1.43 -9.25
N GLY A 108 11.01 2.02 -8.43
CA GLY A 108 10.71 3.45 -8.50
C GLY A 108 9.62 3.82 -9.51
N GLU A 109 8.84 2.86 -10.01
CA GLU A 109 7.70 3.12 -10.90
C GLU A 109 6.39 3.30 -10.15
N PHE A 110 5.56 4.16 -10.72
CA PHE A 110 4.13 4.18 -10.47
C PHE A 110 3.38 3.77 -11.73
N THR A 111 2.44 2.83 -11.60
CA THR A 111 1.65 2.31 -12.72
C THR A 111 0.16 2.49 -12.48
N LEU A 112 -0.59 2.90 -13.51
CA LEU A 112 -2.04 2.82 -13.53
C LEU A 112 -2.49 1.64 -14.38
N LEU A 113 -3.28 0.76 -13.79
CA LEU A 113 -4.02 -0.30 -14.48
C LEU A 113 -5.49 0.08 -14.57
N SER A 114 -6.20 -0.39 -15.59
CA SER A 114 -7.65 -0.43 -15.52
C SER A 114 -8.11 -1.53 -14.56
N THR A 115 -9.37 -1.47 -14.12
CA THR A 115 -10.01 -2.55 -13.36
C THR A 115 -10.12 -3.87 -14.14
N ARG A 116 -9.77 -3.87 -15.44
CA ARG A 116 -9.66 -5.05 -16.32
C ARG A 116 -8.23 -5.54 -16.51
N GLY A 117 -7.25 -4.95 -15.82
CA GLY A 117 -5.84 -5.34 -15.87
C GLY A 117 -5.04 -4.73 -17.03
N GLU A 118 -5.61 -3.79 -17.78
CA GLU A 118 -4.88 -3.14 -18.87
C GLU A 118 -4.00 -2.02 -18.33
N ARG A 119 -2.72 -1.99 -18.72
CA ARG A 119 -1.84 -0.87 -18.37
C ARG A 119 -2.26 0.39 -19.12
N LYS A 120 -2.58 1.44 -18.37
CA LYS A 120 -2.97 2.76 -18.91
C LYS A 120 -1.83 3.76 -18.85
N PHE A 121 -0.97 3.67 -17.85
CA PHE A 121 0.14 4.60 -17.63
C PHE A 121 1.22 3.95 -16.78
N THR A 122 2.47 4.31 -17.02
CA THR A 122 3.59 4.02 -16.13
C THR A 122 4.55 5.21 -16.20
N GLU A 123 5.01 5.68 -15.04
CA GLU A 123 6.10 6.65 -14.92
C GLU A 123 7.19 6.08 -14.04
N HIS A 124 8.43 6.16 -14.53
CA HIS A 124 9.63 5.86 -13.77
C HIS A 124 10.12 7.15 -13.10
N PHE A 125 10.34 7.11 -11.80
CA PHE A 125 10.78 8.25 -11.03
C PHE A 125 12.29 8.13 -10.84
N GLU A 126 13.04 8.98 -11.55
CA GLU A 126 14.50 9.01 -11.45
C GLU A 126 14.96 9.36 -10.03
N GLY A 127 16.01 8.68 -9.59
CA GLY A 127 16.73 9.00 -8.36
C GLY A 127 17.44 10.35 -8.43
N VAL A 128 17.82 10.88 -7.27
CA VAL A 128 18.58 12.13 -7.16
C VAL A 128 19.90 11.87 -6.44
N GLY A 129 21.01 11.98 -7.18
CA GLY A 129 22.34 11.70 -6.67
C GLY A 129 22.48 10.24 -6.25
N ARG A 130 22.64 9.99 -4.94
CA ARG A 130 22.73 8.64 -4.36
C ARG A 130 21.40 8.11 -3.82
N LYS A 131 20.34 8.94 -3.80
CA LYS A 131 19.02 8.52 -3.32
C LYS A 131 18.24 7.91 -4.49
N GLU A 132 17.86 6.65 -4.35
CA GLU A 132 16.95 5.97 -5.28
C GLU A 132 15.50 6.37 -4.98
N SER A 133 14.66 6.48 -6.01
CA SER A 133 13.21 6.59 -5.84
C SER A 133 12.63 5.29 -5.30
N ARG A 134 11.66 5.39 -4.40
CA ARG A 134 10.94 4.23 -3.84
C ARG A 134 9.47 4.57 -3.68
N ILE A 135 8.67 4.20 -4.67
CA ILE A 135 7.23 4.49 -4.67
C ILE A 135 6.54 3.58 -3.66
N ARG A 136 6.11 4.17 -2.55
CA ARG A 136 5.69 3.42 -1.36
C ARG A 136 4.18 3.26 -1.26
N SER A 137 3.43 4.30 -1.62
CA SER A 137 1.98 4.25 -1.67
C SER A 137 1.42 5.27 -2.65
N SER A 138 0.13 5.12 -2.95
CA SER A 138 -0.63 6.12 -3.71
C SER A 138 -2.02 6.30 -3.10
N LEU A 139 -2.60 7.47 -3.31
CA LEU A 139 -3.90 7.83 -2.76
C LEU A 139 -4.66 8.72 -3.74
N TRP A 140 -5.88 8.32 -4.07
CA TRP A 140 -6.83 9.16 -4.80
C TRP A 140 -7.46 10.17 -3.85
N SER A 141 -7.66 11.41 -4.31
CA SER A 141 -8.53 12.35 -3.60
C SER A 141 -9.96 11.81 -3.54
N PRO A 142 -10.77 12.18 -2.53
CA PRO A 142 -12.13 11.65 -2.38
C PRO A 142 -13.04 11.89 -3.60
N ASP A 143 -12.75 12.93 -4.37
CA ASP A 143 -13.44 13.33 -5.60
C ASP A 143 -12.79 12.79 -6.89
N CYS A 144 -11.78 11.90 -6.79
CA CYS A 144 -10.89 11.45 -7.87
C CYS A 144 -10.29 12.55 -8.75
N SER A 145 -10.32 13.83 -8.37
CA SER A 145 -9.74 14.90 -9.21
C SER A 145 -8.22 14.88 -9.20
N ARG A 146 -7.62 14.25 -8.19
CA ARG A 146 -6.18 14.21 -7.95
C ARG A 146 -5.72 12.84 -7.50
N LEU A 147 -4.47 12.53 -7.82
CA LEU A 147 -3.77 11.33 -7.37
C LEU A 147 -2.45 11.74 -6.72
N TYR A 148 -2.19 11.22 -5.54
CA TYR A 148 -1.00 11.48 -4.75
C TYR A 148 -0.14 10.22 -4.74
N VAL A 149 1.15 10.35 -5.04
CA VAL A 149 2.11 9.25 -5.10
C VAL A 149 3.24 9.56 -4.13
N ALA A 150 3.39 8.76 -3.08
CA ALA A 150 4.42 8.91 -2.06
C ALA A 150 5.72 8.23 -2.52
N ASP A 151 6.78 9.02 -2.60
CA ASP A 151 8.13 8.56 -2.92
C ASP A 151 8.97 8.62 -1.64
N LEU A 152 9.07 7.47 -0.98
CA LEU A 152 9.79 7.30 0.28
C LEU A 152 11.28 7.59 0.11
N GLY A 153 11.82 7.25 -1.06
CA GLY A 153 13.24 7.37 -1.37
C GLY A 153 13.71 8.83 -1.42
N LEU A 154 12.85 9.70 -1.95
CA LEU A 154 13.16 11.10 -2.24
C LEU A 154 12.44 12.11 -1.33
N ASP A 155 11.80 11.66 -0.25
CA ASP A 155 11.10 12.52 0.72
C ASP A 155 10.11 13.49 0.04
N ARG A 156 9.28 12.97 -0.87
CA ARG A 156 8.32 13.80 -1.62
C ARG A 156 7.00 13.09 -1.89
N ILE A 157 5.97 13.87 -2.17
CA ILE A 157 4.70 13.40 -2.73
C ILE A 157 4.52 14.06 -4.10
N VAL A 158 4.31 13.27 -5.14
CA VAL A 158 3.94 13.78 -6.46
C VAL A 158 2.43 13.72 -6.60
N ARG A 159 1.84 14.89 -6.90
CA ARG A 159 0.40 15.08 -7.07
C ARG A 159 0.08 15.28 -8.54
N TYR A 160 -0.70 14.37 -9.11
CA TYR A 160 -1.22 14.44 -10.47
C TYR A 160 -2.62 15.02 -10.46
N ALA A 161 -2.93 15.87 -11.44
CA ALA A 161 -4.30 16.15 -11.83
C ALA A 161 -4.83 14.98 -12.67
N TYR A 162 -6.04 14.51 -12.37
CA TYR A 162 -6.62 13.34 -13.04
C TYR A 162 -6.90 13.59 -14.53
N ASP A 163 -7.25 14.83 -14.89
CA ASP A 163 -7.52 15.27 -16.26
C ASP A 163 -6.25 15.51 -17.11
N GLY A 164 -5.08 15.14 -16.59
CA GLY A 164 -3.81 15.44 -17.24
C GLY A 164 -3.38 16.90 -17.11
N GLY A 165 -4.06 17.70 -16.26
CA GLY A 165 -3.77 19.12 -15.97
C GLY A 165 -2.42 19.41 -15.28
N GLY A 166 -1.49 18.45 -15.31
CA GLY A 166 -0.11 18.59 -14.84
C GLY A 166 0.19 17.83 -13.55
N LYS A 167 1.47 17.89 -13.16
CA LYS A 167 1.98 17.32 -11.90
C LYS A 167 2.59 18.42 -11.03
N ALA A 168 2.41 18.30 -9.72
CA ALA A 168 3.03 19.14 -8.71
C ALA A 168 3.79 18.28 -7.70
N VAL A 169 4.92 18.77 -7.22
CA VAL A 169 5.69 18.11 -6.17
C VAL A 169 5.41 18.80 -4.84
N ILE A 170 5.17 18.00 -3.81
CA ILE A 170 5.09 18.42 -2.41
C ILE A 170 6.32 17.82 -1.73
N ASP A 171 7.31 18.66 -1.44
CA ASP A 171 8.50 18.23 -0.73
C ASP A 171 8.19 18.05 0.76
N LEU A 172 8.70 16.96 1.33
CA LEU A 172 8.65 16.70 2.76
C LEU A 172 9.99 17.08 3.38
N PRO A 173 10.03 17.31 4.71
CA PRO A 173 11.30 17.44 5.41
C PRO A 173 12.21 16.24 5.14
N GLU A 174 13.49 16.50 4.93
CA GLU A 174 14.47 15.46 4.62
C GLU A 174 14.52 14.39 5.71
N GLY A 175 14.58 13.11 5.29
CA GLY A 175 14.68 11.96 6.18
C GLY A 175 13.35 11.50 6.76
N THR A 176 12.22 12.07 6.35
CA THR A 176 10.89 11.63 6.83
C THR A 176 10.44 10.31 6.20
N GLY A 177 10.69 10.10 4.91
CA GLY A 177 10.29 8.90 4.17
C GLY A 177 8.77 8.72 4.15
N PRO A 178 8.01 9.40 3.27
CA PRO A 178 6.56 9.26 3.22
C PRO A 178 6.13 7.82 2.94
N GLY A 179 5.28 7.27 3.81
CA GLY A 179 4.67 5.97 3.70
C GLY A 179 3.25 6.03 3.16
N HIS A 180 2.29 5.59 3.96
CA HIS A 180 0.86 5.64 3.63
C HIS A 180 0.24 7.01 3.88
N MET A 181 -0.85 7.28 3.16
CA MET A 181 -1.55 8.56 3.21
C MET A 181 -3.04 8.35 3.42
N ALA A 182 -3.71 9.32 4.04
CA ALA A 182 -5.17 9.37 4.13
C ALA A 182 -5.69 10.80 4.12
N PHE A 183 -6.85 11.01 3.53
CA PHE A 183 -7.60 12.26 3.69
C PHE A 183 -8.50 12.18 4.91
N GLY A 184 -8.40 13.18 5.79
CA GLY A 184 -9.33 13.37 6.90
C GLY A 184 -10.67 13.95 6.42
N LYS A 185 -11.69 13.84 7.27
CA LYS A 185 -13.00 14.48 7.03
C LYS A 185 -12.93 16.02 7.02
N ASP A 186 -11.85 16.57 7.57
CA ASP A 186 -11.51 18.00 7.58
C ASP A 186 -10.82 18.47 6.27
N GLY A 187 -10.62 17.55 5.32
CA GLY A 187 -9.96 17.80 4.05
C GLY A 187 -8.43 17.88 4.13
N LEU A 188 -7.83 17.62 5.30
CA LEU A 188 -6.38 17.56 5.44
C LEU A 188 -5.82 16.23 4.93
N LEU A 189 -4.60 16.28 4.40
CA LEU A 189 -3.83 15.10 4.02
C LEU A 189 -2.93 14.71 5.19
N TYR A 190 -3.10 13.48 5.69
CA TYR A 190 -2.27 12.87 6.72
C TYR A 190 -1.30 11.90 6.05
N VAL A 191 -0.02 12.00 6.40
CA VAL A 191 1.06 11.19 5.84
C VAL A 191 1.79 10.54 6.99
N VAL A 192 1.81 9.21 7.08
CA VAL A 192 2.70 8.52 8.01
C VAL A 192 4.10 8.50 7.42
N ALA A 193 5.07 9.01 8.16
CA ALA A 193 6.48 9.08 7.79
C ALA A 193 7.21 7.86 8.36
N GLU A 194 7.58 6.92 7.48
CA GLU A 194 8.12 5.62 7.86
C GLU A 194 9.51 5.73 8.47
N ARG A 195 10.33 6.72 8.10
CA ARG A 195 11.68 6.86 8.65
C ARG A 195 11.73 7.69 9.92
N SER A 196 10.96 8.78 9.98
CA SER A 196 11.00 9.68 11.14
C SER A 196 10.02 9.31 12.26
N GLY A 197 9.04 8.44 12.02
CA GLY A 197 8.07 8.04 13.03
C GLY A 197 7.09 9.15 13.39
N GLU A 198 6.61 9.86 12.38
CA GLU A 198 5.70 10.98 12.54
C GLU A 198 4.46 10.82 11.65
N VAL A 199 3.37 11.47 12.03
CA VAL A 199 2.28 11.84 11.13
C VAL A 199 2.46 13.30 10.75
N LEU A 200 2.66 13.53 9.45
CA LEU A 200 2.75 14.86 8.87
C LEU A 200 1.37 15.25 8.34
N VAL A 201 0.91 16.45 8.67
CA VAL A 201 -0.41 16.95 8.28
C VAL A 201 -0.25 18.08 7.28
N TYR A 202 -0.88 17.97 6.12
CA TYR A 202 -0.76 18.91 5.01
C TYR A 202 -2.11 19.52 4.64
N ARG A 203 -2.10 20.81 4.29
CA ARG A 203 -3.19 21.52 3.63
C ARG A 203 -2.69 22.08 2.32
N ASP A 204 -3.28 21.66 1.21
CA ASP A 204 -2.94 22.14 -0.14
C ASP A 204 -1.44 22.02 -0.50
N GLY A 205 -0.74 21.05 0.09
CA GLY A 205 0.71 20.84 -0.12
C GLY A 205 1.60 21.63 0.86
N ILE A 206 1.02 22.36 1.80
CA ILE A 206 1.75 23.10 2.84
C ILE A 206 1.67 22.32 4.15
N LEU A 207 2.83 22.01 4.73
CA LEU A 207 2.94 21.33 6.02
C LEU A 207 2.32 22.20 7.13
N GLN A 208 1.39 21.62 7.87
CA GLN A 208 0.67 22.27 8.99
C GLN A 208 1.17 21.78 10.34
N GLN A 209 1.39 20.46 10.47
CA GLN A 209 1.74 19.83 11.75
C GLN A 209 2.65 18.62 11.56
N ARG A 210 3.43 18.34 12.59
CA ARG A 210 4.22 17.11 12.76
C ARG A 210 3.86 16.51 14.11
N ILE A 211 3.45 15.25 14.11
CA ILE A 211 2.95 14.56 15.30
C ILE A 211 3.74 13.26 15.45
N GLY A 212 4.52 13.09 16.52
CA GLY A 212 5.23 11.83 16.77
C GLY A 212 4.27 10.66 16.97
N THR A 213 4.61 9.48 16.46
CA THR A 213 3.82 8.24 16.65
C THR A 213 4.08 7.56 18.00
N VAL A 214 5.09 8.02 18.73
CA VAL A 214 5.41 7.60 20.09
C VAL A 214 5.50 8.83 21.01
N PRO A 215 5.28 8.66 22.34
CA PRO A 215 5.47 9.73 23.30
C PRO A 215 6.89 10.33 23.22
N ALA A 216 7.03 11.63 23.44
CA ALA A 216 8.32 12.33 23.36
C ALA A 216 9.41 11.76 24.31
N MET A 217 9.00 11.09 25.38
CA MET A 217 9.88 10.47 26.38
C MET A 217 10.09 8.97 26.15
N TYR A 218 9.61 8.41 25.04
CA TYR A 218 9.79 7.00 24.72
C TYR A 218 11.22 6.75 24.23
N ASP A 219 11.91 5.80 24.88
CA ASP A 219 13.31 5.45 24.63
C ASP A 219 13.50 4.04 24.03
N GLY A 220 12.40 3.32 23.79
CA GLY A 220 12.41 2.02 23.14
C GLY A 220 12.50 2.09 21.61
N GLU A 221 12.56 0.93 20.96
CA GLU A 221 12.53 0.83 19.50
C GLU A 221 11.13 1.13 18.96
N ASN A 222 11.02 2.12 18.08
CA ASN A 222 9.79 2.36 17.32
C ASN A 222 9.71 1.38 16.15
N THR A 223 9.11 0.21 16.38
CA THR A 223 8.98 -0.86 15.39
C THR A 223 8.04 -0.52 14.22
N ALA A 224 7.29 0.57 14.32
CA ALA A 224 6.49 1.11 13.20
C ALA A 224 7.34 1.94 12.23
N CYS A 225 8.62 2.20 12.55
CA CYS A 225 9.54 2.95 11.71
C CYS A 225 10.54 2.05 10.99
N VAL A 226 10.83 2.39 9.73
CA VAL A 226 11.90 1.80 8.94
C VAL A 226 13.20 2.51 9.32
N ASN A 227 13.93 1.94 10.27
CA ASN A 227 15.32 2.31 10.49
C ASN A 227 16.16 1.82 9.30
N SER A 228 17.03 2.67 8.75
CA SER A 228 17.95 2.32 7.66
C SER A 228 18.85 1.12 7.98
N ASN A 229 19.00 0.77 9.26
CA ASN A 229 19.75 -0.40 9.72
C ASN A 229 18.94 -1.73 9.68
N ASN A 230 17.64 -1.68 9.41
CA ASN A 230 16.74 -2.85 9.40
C ASN A 230 16.43 -3.40 7.99
N ILE A 231 17.02 -2.83 6.93
CA ILE A 231 16.75 -3.24 5.54
C ILE A 231 17.31 -4.65 5.23
N GLU A 232 18.25 -5.17 6.03
CA GLU A 232 18.89 -6.49 5.79
C GLU A 232 18.50 -7.60 6.77
N ARG A 233 17.55 -7.36 7.69
CA ARG A 233 17.08 -8.46 8.56
C ARG A 233 15.79 -9.03 7.98
N ASP A 234 15.96 -9.99 7.07
CA ASP A 234 15.02 -11.10 6.97
C ASP A 234 14.70 -11.53 8.40
N ILE A 235 13.47 -11.24 8.85
CA ILE A 235 12.99 -11.72 10.15
C ILE A 235 13.02 -13.24 10.01
N PRO A 236 13.94 -13.97 10.67
CA PRO A 236 13.81 -15.41 10.70
C PRO A 236 12.50 -15.67 11.43
N ALA A 237 11.63 -16.49 10.84
CA ALA A 237 10.40 -16.91 11.47
C ALA A 237 10.71 -17.58 12.83
N LYS A 238 10.79 -16.78 13.89
CA LYS A 238 10.74 -17.28 15.26
C LYS A 238 9.30 -17.73 15.46
N ARG A 239 9.11 -19.04 15.35
CA ARG A 239 7.97 -19.75 15.93
C ARG A 239 8.03 -19.57 17.44
N ASP A 240 7.56 -18.43 17.93
CA ASP A 240 7.26 -18.29 19.34
C ASP A 240 5.91 -18.98 19.59
N LYS A 241 6.01 -20.17 20.19
CA LYS A 241 4.90 -20.93 20.74
C LYS A 241 4.24 -20.12 21.85
N TYR A 242 3.21 -19.36 21.51
CA TYR A 242 2.24 -18.87 22.50
C TYR A 242 0.83 -19.02 21.94
N PHE A 243 0.34 -20.25 22.00
CA PHE A 243 -1.09 -20.54 22.12
C PHE A 243 -1.23 -21.65 23.18
N ALA A 244 -1.77 -21.27 24.33
CA ALA A 244 -2.54 -22.13 25.22
C ALA A 244 -3.97 -21.57 25.20
#